data_AF-A0A6P5ZG67-F1
#
_entry.id   AF-A0A6P5ZG67-F1
#
_cell.length_a   1.000
_cell.length_b   1.000
_cell.length_c   1.000
_cell.angle_alpha   90.00
_cell.angle_beta   90.00
_cell.angle_gamma   90.00
#
_symmetry.space_group_name_H-M   'P 1'
#
loop_
_entity.id
_entity.type
_entity.pdbx_description
1 polymer ?
#
loop_
_entity_poly.entity_id
_entity_poly.type
_entity_poly.pdbx_seq_one_letter_code
_entity_poly.pdbx_strand_id
1 'polypeptide(L)'
;MIHDKYTSVLYHLKSKRKKVARKIKLIKFIHKASGICLTAACGLVVIIAIVIAAHTLAALFMAPTIFSFPVNLLQKKKKKKKLFRNFPCLKCGFLRKVGDQLDVAAKGTYILNRDFDTMSRLVSRLHDEVEHNKAMIQICLERREDKLCLQVVKELKKSNVGFRKQVEELEEHVYLYLVTINRARTLVIKEMTTSFREELTE
;
A
#
# COMPACT_ATOMS: atom_id res chain seq x y z
N MET A 1 -14.92 -17.62 5.87
CA MET A 1 -15.28 -17.04 4.55
C MET A 1 -15.04 -15.53 4.44
N ILE A 2 -15.58 -14.69 5.34
CA ILE A 2 -15.33 -13.23 5.31
C ILE A 2 -13.90 -12.90 5.76
N HIS A 3 -13.45 -13.50 6.87
CA HIS A 3 -12.10 -13.34 7.42
C HIS A 3 -10.98 -13.69 6.40
N ASP A 4 -11.14 -14.78 5.64
CA ASP A 4 -10.15 -15.24 4.66
C ASP A 4 -9.96 -14.25 3.51
N LYS A 5 -11.05 -13.61 3.07
CA LYS A 5 -11.02 -12.58 2.04
C LYS A 5 -10.22 -11.35 2.53
N TYR A 6 -10.48 -10.88 3.74
CA TYR A 6 -9.76 -9.72 4.30
C TYR A 6 -8.28 -10.00 4.55
N THR A 7 -7.95 -11.18 5.07
CA THR A 7 -6.57 -11.62 5.24
C THR A 7 -5.83 -11.68 3.91
N SER A 8 -6.47 -12.21 2.86
CA SER A 8 -5.93 -12.24 1.50
C SER A 8 -5.68 -10.84 0.94
N VAL A 9 -6.64 -9.91 1.08
CA VAL A 9 -6.48 -8.51 0.66
C VAL A 9 -5.31 -7.84 1.40
N LEU A 10 -5.24 -8.01 2.72
CA LEU A 10 -4.15 -7.46 3.53
C LEU A 10 -2.78 -7.98 3.07
N TYR A 11 -2.68 -9.28 2.81
CA TYR A 11 -1.48 -9.91 2.27
C TYR A 11 -1.12 -9.32 0.91
N HIS A 12 -2.09 -9.17 0.01
CA HIS A 12 -1.88 -8.61 -1.32
C HIS A 12 -1.36 -7.18 -1.26
N LEU A 13 -1.96 -6.32 -0.42
CA LEU A 13 -1.52 -4.94 -0.20
C LEU A 13 -0.09 -4.89 0.34
N LYS A 14 0.23 -5.69 1.35
CA LYS A 14 1.60 -5.79 1.90
C LYS A 14 2.62 -6.21 0.83
N SER A 15 2.26 -7.19 -0.01
CA SER A 15 3.11 -7.68 -1.10
C SER A 15 3.35 -6.61 -2.17
N LYS A 16 2.28 -5.92 -2.61
CA LYS A 16 2.37 -4.81 -3.57
C LYS A 16 3.20 -3.64 -3.02
N ARG A 17 3.04 -3.28 -1.75
CA ARG A 17 3.87 -2.28 -1.06
C ARG A 17 5.35 -2.65 -1.11
N LYS A 18 5.70 -3.91 -0.80
CA LYS A 18 7.06 -4.44 -0.93
C LYS A 18 7.57 -4.36 -2.38
N LYS A 19 6.73 -4.63 -3.37
CA LYS A 19 7.08 -4.52 -4.80
C LYS A 19 7.38 -3.08 -5.21
N VAL A 20 6.57 -2.11 -4.78
CA VAL A 20 6.77 -0.68 -5.04
C VAL A 20 8.05 -0.17 -4.37
N ALA A 21 8.28 -0.53 -3.11
CA ALA A 21 9.50 -0.16 -2.39
C ALA A 21 10.77 -0.68 -3.10
N ARG A 22 10.73 -1.92 -3.61
CA ARG A 22 11.83 -2.48 -4.43
C ARG A 22 12.06 -1.69 -5.72
N LYS A 23 11.00 -1.33 -6.45
CA LYS A 23 11.11 -0.49 -7.66
C LYS A 23 11.71 0.88 -7.39
N ILE A 24 11.29 1.54 -6.31
CA ILE A 24 11.85 2.84 -5.91
C ILE A 24 13.35 2.73 -5.62
N LYS A 25 13.77 1.68 -4.89
CA LYS A 25 15.20 1.43 -4.61
C LYS A 25 16.00 1.24 -5.92
N LEU A 26 15.47 0.47 -6.86
CA LEU A 26 16.11 0.23 -8.16
C LEU A 26 16.27 1.54 -8.97
N ILE A 27 15.22 2.37 -9.05
CA ILE A 27 15.28 3.65 -9.76
C ILE A 27 16.34 4.56 -9.14
N LYS A 28 16.40 4.65 -7.80
CA LYS A 28 17.43 5.42 -7.10
C LYS A 28 18.85 4.92 -7.43
N PHE A 29 19.04 3.60 -7.47
CA PHE A 29 20.32 3.00 -7.81
C PHE A 29 20.73 3.31 -9.26
N ILE A 30 19.82 3.13 -10.22
CA ILE A 30 20.06 3.45 -11.64
C ILE A 30 20.39 4.94 -11.80
N HIS A 31 19.65 5.83 -11.14
CA HIS A 31 19.91 7.27 -11.21
C HIS A 31 21.30 7.61 -10.65
N LYS A 32 21.69 7.03 -9.51
CA LYS A 32 23.03 7.20 -8.93
C LYS A 32 24.13 6.69 -9.86
N ALA A 33 23.97 5.49 -10.42
CA ALA A 33 24.93 4.90 -11.35
C ALA A 33 25.05 5.72 -12.64
N SER A 34 23.94 6.23 -13.17
CA SER A 34 23.95 7.07 -14.37
C SER A 34 24.69 8.39 -14.15
N GLY A 35 24.58 8.98 -12.96
CA GLY A 35 25.36 10.17 -12.58
C GLY A 35 26.86 9.88 -12.57
N ILE A 36 27.27 8.78 -11.94
CA ILE A 36 28.68 8.35 -11.87
C ILE A 36 29.25 8.08 -13.28
N CYS A 37 28.50 7.35 -14.11
CA CYS A 37 28.91 7.04 -15.48
C CYS A 37 29.06 8.32 -16.33
N LEU A 38 28.11 9.26 -16.20
CA LEU A 38 28.18 10.54 -16.91
C LEU A 38 29.40 11.36 -16.49
N THR A 39 29.70 11.44 -15.19
CA THR A 39 30.88 12.16 -14.70
C THR A 39 32.19 11.52 -15.18
N ALA A 40 32.27 10.18 -15.18
CA ALA A 40 33.45 9.46 -15.67
C ALA A 40 33.65 9.66 -17.18
N ALA A 41 32.59 9.56 -17.99
CA ALA A 41 32.67 9.79 -19.42
C ALA A 41 33.08 11.23 -19.76
N CYS A 42 32.55 12.23 -19.03
CA CYS A 42 32.97 13.62 -19.19
C CYS A 42 34.44 13.81 -18.83
N GLY A 43 34.93 13.19 -17.75
CA GLY A 43 36.35 13.23 -17.38
C GLY A 43 37.26 12.67 -18.47
N LEU A 44 36.89 11.53 -19.06
CA LEU A 44 37.66 10.92 -20.15
C LEU A 44 37.73 11.84 -21.39
N VAL A 45 36.63 12.49 -21.75
CA VAL A 45 36.59 13.44 -22.88
C VAL A 45 37.54 14.62 -22.64
N VAL A 46 37.62 15.14 -21.42
CA VAL A 46 38.55 16.24 -21.07
C VAL A 46 40.00 15.79 -21.22
N ILE A 47 40.34 14.57 -20.75
CA ILE A 47 41.70 14.02 -20.88
C ILE A 47 42.09 13.89 -22.37
N ILE A 48 41.21 13.33 -23.20
CA ILE A 48 41.45 13.19 -24.65
C ILE A 48 41.64 14.56 -25.30
N ALA A 49 40.84 15.56 -24.93
CA ALA A 49 40.97 16.92 -25.47
C ALA A 49 42.31 17.57 -25.12
N ILE A 50 42.81 17.39 -23.89
CA ILE A 50 44.12 17.89 -23.46
C ILE A 50 45.25 17.23 -24.25
N VAL A 51 45.20 15.91 -24.45
CA VAL A 51 46.20 15.16 -25.23
C VAL A 51 46.24 15.66 -26.68
N ILE A 52 45.07 15.82 -27.32
CA ILE A 52 44.99 16.37 -28.69
C ILE A 52 45.59 17.78 -28.74
N ALA A 53 45.21 18.67 -27.81
CA ALA A 53 45.72 20.05 -27.77
C ALA A 53 47.26 20.08 -27.65
N ALA A 54 47.83 19.27 -26.75
CA ALA A 54 49.27 19.15 -26.55
C ALA A 54 50.00 18.69 -27.83
N HIS A 55 49.46 17.70 -28.54
CA HIS A 55 50.04 17.23 -29.81
C HIS A 55 49.91 18.26 -30.94
N THR A 56 48.80 19.01 -31.01
CA THR A 56 48.65 20.08 -32.02
C THR A 56 49.60 21.26 -31.77
N LEU A 57 49.90 21.59 -30.51
CA LEU A 57 50.91 22.58 -30.15
C LEU A 57 52.32 22.16 -30.58
N ALA A 58 52.69 20.88 -30.41
CA ALA A 58 53.96 20.36 -30.89
C ALA A 58 54.08 20.37 -32.43
N ALA A 59 52.98 20.11 -33.15
CA ALA A 59 52.94 20.20 -34.61
C ALA A 59 53.02 21.65 -35.13
N LEU A 60 52.49 22.61 -34.38
CA LEU A 60 52.51 24.05 -34.73
C LEU A 60 53.92 24.65 -34.69
N PHE A 61 54.83 24.11 -33.87
CA PHE A 61 56.23 24.56 -33.80
C PHE A 61 57.11 24.04 -34.94
N MET A 62 56.62 23.16 -35.82
CA MET A 62 57.41 22.56 -36.91
C MET A 62 56.88 22.80 -38.33
N ALA A 63 55.81 23.58 -38.54
CA ALA A 63 55.39 23.99 -39.88
C ALA A 63 54.61 25.32 -39.90
N PRO A 64 54.89 26.24 -40.86
CA PRO A 64 54.00 27.36 -41.13
C PRO A 64 52.91 26.88 -42.10
N THR A 65 51.65 26.82 -41.69
CA THR A 65 50.47 27.00 -42.59
C THR A 65 49.13 26.95 -41.84
N ILE A 66 48.19 27.67 -42.45
CA ILE A 66 46.84 28.03 -42.00
C ILE A 66 45.94 26.79 -41.92
N PHE A 67 45.30 26.55 -40.77
CA PHE A 67 44.21 25.58 -40.67
C PHE A 67 42.94 26.24 -40.13
N SER A 68 42.02 26.55 -41.04
CA SER A 68 40.66 26.99 -40.73
C SER A 68 39.83 25.78 -40.28
N PHE A 69 39.62 25.61 -38.98
CA PHE A 69 38.74 24.58 -38.42
C PHE A 69 37.28 25.07 -38.41
N PRO A 70 36.31 24.42 -39.10
CA PRO A 70 34.91 24.73 -38.93
C PRO A 70 34.39 24.02 -37.67
N VAL A 71 34.20 24.77 -36.58
CA VAL A 71 33.56 24.29 -35.34
C VAL A 71 32.05 24.20 -35.54
N ASN A 72 31.59 23.25 -36.36
CA ASN A 72 30.17 22.99 -36.55
C ASN A 72 29.81 21.59 -36.06
N LEU A 73 29.93 21.36 -34.74
CA LEU A 73 29.43 20.11 -34.17
C LEU A 73 28.86 20.26 -32.76
N LEU A 74 28.01 21.26 -32.51
CA LEU A 74 27.40 21.42 -31.19
C LEU A 74 25.95 21.95 -31.21
N GLN A 75 25.11 21.47 -32.13
CA GLN A 75 23.67 21.73 -32.04
C GLN A 75 22.79 20.53 -32.43
N LYS A 76 22.81 19.47 -31.60
CA LYS A 76 21.67 18.54 -31.48
C LYS A 76 21.18 18.43 -30.04
N LYS A 77 20.91 19.58 -29.40
CA LYS A 77 20.32 19.67 -28.05
C LYS A 77 18.81 19.93 -28.06
N LYS A 78 17.99 19.27 -28.89
CA LYS A 78 16.51 19.39 -28.78
C LYS A 78 15.70 18.12 -29.10
N LYS A 79 16.12 16.92 -28.68
CA LYS A 79 15.23 15.72 -28.71
C LYS A 79 15.32 14.78 -27.49
N LYS A 80 16.09 15.10 -26.45
CA LYS A 80 16.23 14.21 -25.27
C LYS A 80 15.09 14.32 -24.23
N LYS A 81 14.23 15.35 -24.29
CA LYS A 81 13.13 15.54 -23.32
C LYS A 81 11.91 14.63 -23.54
N LYS A 82 11.73 14.03 -24.72
CA LYS A 82 10.55 13.19 -25.02
C LYS A 82 10.64 11.75 -24.50
N LEU A 83 11.85 11.18 -24.40
CA LEU A 83 12.00 9.76 -24.02
C LEU A 83 11.68 9.51 -22.53
N PHE A 84 11.97 10.48 -21.66
CA PHE A 84 11.66 10.39 -20.22
C PHE A 84 10.17 10.65 -19.88
N ARG A 85 9.37 11.14 -20.83
CA ARG A 85 7.93 11.41 -20.61
C ARG A 85 7.06 10.15 -20.72
N ASN A 86 7.52 9.13 -21.44
CA ASN A 86 6.68 7.99 -21.83
C ASN A 86 6.71 6.80 -20.86
N PHE A 87 7.45 6.89 -19.75
CA PHE A 87 7.42 5.87 -18.69
C PHE A 87 6.98 6.47 -17.35
N PRO A 88 5.66 6.54 -17.07
CA PRO A 88 5.13 6.96 -15.78
C PRO A 88 5.74 6.18 -14.60
N CYS A 89 6.09 4.91 -14.85
CA CYS A 89 6.77 3.98 -13.95
C CYS A 89 8.14 4.48 -13.43
N LEU A 90 8.83 5.37 -14.15
CA LEU A 90 10.14 5.90 -13.75
C LEU A 90 10.04 7.15 -12.87
N LYS A 91 8.87 7.81 -12.79
CA LYS A 91 8.65 8.93 -11.87
C LYS A 91 8.62 8.36 -10.44
N CYS A 92 9.74 8.46 -9.73
CA CYS A 92 9.83 8.09 -8.31
C CYS A 92 8.71 8.74 -7.46
N GLY A 93 8.23 9.92 -7.85
CA GLY A 93 7.09 10.60 -7.23
C GLY A 93 5.77 9.83 -7.35
N PHE A 94 5.43 9.30 -8.54
CA PHE A 94 4.21 8.49 -8.72
C PHE A 94 4.26 7.20 -7.91
N LEU A 95 5.39 6.47 -7.97
CA LEU A 95 5.56 5.26 -7.17
C LEU A 95 5.52 5.54 -5.66
N ARG A 96 5.99 6.72 -5.21
CA ARG A 96 5.86 7.14 -3.82
C ARG A 96 4.39 7.35 -3.46
N LYS A 97 3.62 8.11 -4.26
CA LYS A 97 2.17 8.29 -4.07
C LYS A 97 1.44 6.94 -3.96
N VAL A 98 1.70 6.03 -4.90
CA VAL A 98 1.14 4.67 -4.87
C VAL A 98 1.57 3.90 -3.63
N GLY A 99 2.85 4.02 -3.23
CA GLY A 99 3.36 3.41 -2.00
C GLY A 99 2.67 3.90 -0.74
N ASP A 100 2.40 5.20 -0.65
CA ASP A 100 1.72 5.85 0.47
C ASP A 100 0.24 5.41 0.52
N GLN A 101 -0.46 5.39 -0.61
CA GLN A 101 -1.82 4.86 -0.73
C GLN A 101 -1.89 3.39 -0.30
N LEU A 102 -0.93 2.56 -0.73
CA LEU A 102 -0.84 1.15 -0.32
C LEU A 102 -0.55 0.97 1.17
N ASP A 103 0.22 1.86 1.79
CA ASP A 103 0.48 1.83 3.23
C ASP A 103 -0.78 2.17 4.03
N VAL A 104 -1.47 3.24 3.65
CA VAL A 104 -2.75 3.65 4.25
C VAL A 104 -3.79 2.55 4.09
N ALA A 105 -3.94 1.99 2.88
CA ALA A 105 -4.87 0.88 2.63
C ALA A 105 -4.52 -0.35 3.48
N ALA A 106 -3.25 -0.74 3.57
CA ALA A 106 -2.83 -1.89 4.36
C ALA A 106 -3.10 -1.69 5.87
N LYS A 107 -2.87 -0.48 6.40
CA LYS A 107 -3.20 -0.14 7.80
C LYS A 107 -4.72 -0.20 8.03
N GLY A 108 -5.51 0.38 7.13
CA GLY A 108 -6.98 0.34 7.21
C GLY A 108 -7.53 -1.09 7.17
N THR A 109 -7.04 -1.93 6.25
CA THR A 109 -7.45 -3.35 6.18
C THR A 109 -7.03 -4.13 7.42
N TYR A 110 -5.87 -3.81 8.02
CA TYR A 110 -5.46 -4.46 9.28
C TYR A 110 -6.41 -4.15 10.43
N ILE A 111 -6.79 -2.88 10.59
CA ILE A 111 -7.76 -2.44 11.61
C ILE A 111 -9.09 -3.18 11.40
N LEU A 112 -9.61 -3.14 10.17
CA LEU A 112 -10.87 -3.80 9.85
C LEU A 112 -10.83 -5.32 10.08
N ASN A 113 -9.69 -5.99 9.81
CA ASN A 113 -9.55 -7.42 10.11
C ASN A 113 -9.61 -7.67 11.62
N ARG A 114 -8.95 -6.83 12.43
CA ARG A 114 -8.98 -6.93 13.88
C ARG A 114 -10.39 -6.72 14.42
N ASP A 115 -11.11 -5.75 13.86
CA ASP A 115 -12.48 -5.45 14.22
C ASP A 115 -13.39 -6.67 13.97
N PHE A 116 -13.28 -7.30 12.80
CA PHE A 116 -14.02 -8.54 12.52
C PHE A 116 -13.64 -9.71 13.44
N ASP A 117 -12.37 -9.81 13.86
CA ASP A 117 -11.96 -10.82 14.85
C ASP A 117 -12.67 -10.60 16.19
N THR A 118 -12.79 -9.35 16.63
CA THR A 118 -13.52 -8.98 17.84
C THR A 118 -15.01 -9.33 17.71
N MET A 119 -15.65 -8.95 16.61
CA MET A 119 -17.06 -9.31 16.35
C MET A 119 -17.27 -10.82 16.34
N SER A 120 -16.39 -11.57 15.67
CA SER A 120 -16.49 -13.02 15.58
C SER A 120 -16.42 -13.68 16.96
N ARG A 121 -15.59 -13.14 17.87
CA ARG A 121 -15.49 -13.63 19.25
C ARG A 121 -16.75 -13.31 20.05
N LEU A 122 -17.33 -12.12 19.89
CA LEU A 122 -18.58 -11.75 20.55
C LEU A 122 -19.75 -12.62 20.08
N VAL A 123 -19.87 -12.81 18.76
CA VAL A 123 -20.89 -13.68 18.15
C VAL A 123 -20.72 -15.13 18.63
N SER A 124 -19.49 -15.64 18.72
CA SER A 124 -19.23 -16.99 19.25
C SER A 124 -19.70 -17.15 20.69
N ARG A 125 -19.40 -16.18 21.57
CA ARG A 125 -19.84 -16.23 22.98
C ARG A 125 -21.36 -16.24 23.10
N LEU A 126 -22.04 -15.39 22.32
CA LEU A 126 -23.51 -15.35 22.29
C LEU A 126 -24.09 -16.67 21.78
N HIS A 127 -23.48 -17.25 20.74
CA HIS A 127 -23.89 -18.55 20.22
C HIS A 127 -23.72 -19.66 21.26
N ASP A 128 -22.57 -19.71 21.93
CA ASP A 128 -22.28 -20.69 22.98
C ASP A 128 -23.28 -20.56 24.15
N GLU A 129 -23.65 -19.34 24.55
CA GLU A 129 -24.63 -19.09 25.60
C GLU A 129 -26.05 -19.51 25.18
N VAL A 130 -26.43 -19.30 23.92
CA VAL A 130 -27.72 -19.77 23.36
C VAL A 130 -27.77 -21.30 23.32
N GLU A 131 -26.73 -21.97 22.83
CA GLU A 131 -26.70 -23.43 22.78
C GLU A 131 -26.66 -24.05 24.19
N HIS A 132 -25.97 -23.42 25.14
CA HIS A 132 -26.00 -23.82 26.54
C HIS A 132 -27.42 -23.73 27.12
N ASN A 133 -28.09 -22.58 26.93
CA ASN A 133 -29.45 -22.36 27.42
C ASN A 133 -30.43 -23.37 26.79
N LYS A 134 -30.31 -23.63 25.49
CA LYS A 134 -31.09 -24.64 24.77
C LYS A 134 -30.89 -26.04 25.35
N ALA A 135 -29.65 -26.43 25.65
CA ALA A 135 -29.36 -27.73 26.26
C ALA A 135 -29.99 -27.87 27.66
N MET A 136 -29.95 -26.81 28.49
CA MET A 136 -30.61 -26.84 29.81
C MET A 136 -32.14 -26.97 29.69
N ILE A 137 -32.75 -26.25 28.76
CA ILE A 137 -34.20 -26.34 28.50
C ILE A 137 -34.56 -27.75 28.05
N GLN A 138 -33.79 -28.33 27.14
CA GLN A 138 -33.99 -29.69 26.65
C GLN A 138 -33.96 -30.72 27.80
N ILE A 139 -32.98 -30.63 28.70
CA ILE A 139 -32.88 -31.53 29.88
C ILE A 139 -34.11 -31.41 30.78
N CYS A 140 -34.61 -30.19 31.03
CA CYS A 140 -35.83 -29.98 31.81
C CYS A 140 -37.06 -30.62 31.13
N LEU A 141 -37.22 -30.44 29.81
CA LEU A 141 -38.34 -31.01 29.04
C LEU A 141 -38.31 -32.55 29.00
N GLU A 142 -37.12 -33.14 28.94
CA GLU A 142 -36.94 -34.60 28.92
C GLU A 142 -37.23 -35.23 30.28
N ARG A 143 -36.73 -34.65 31.37
CA ARG A 143 -36.89 -35.20 32.73
C ARG A 143 -38.26 -34.95 33.33
N ARG A 144 -38.94 -33.87 32.93
CA ARG A 144 -40.27 -33.46 33.44
C ARG A 144 -40.35 -33.36 34.96
N GLU A 145 -39.24 -33.00 35.60
CA GLU A 145 -39.16 -32.79 37.04
C GLU A 145 -39.31 -31.29 37.36
N ASP A 146 -40.40 -30.92 38.03
CA ASP A 146 -40.71 -29.52 38.35
C ASP A 146 -39.58 -28.80 39.10
N LYS A 147 -38.90 -29.50 40.02
CA LYS A 147 -37.78 -28.96 40.78
C LYS A 147 -36.57 -28.64 39.90
N LEU A 148 -36.24 -29.51 38.93
CA LEU A 148 -35.16 -29.28 37.97
C LEU A 148 -35.52 -28.14 37.03
N CYS A 149 -36.74 -28.12 36.51
CA CYS A 149 -37.23 -27.05 35.65
C CYS A 149 -37.22 -25.68 36.35
N LEU A 150 -37.61 -25.63 37.63
CA LEU A 150 -37.50 -24.40 38.43
C LEU A 150 -36.05 -23.93 38.59
N GLN A 151 -35.09 -24.85 38.76
CA GLN A 151 -33.67 -24.51 38.84
C GLN A 151 -33.14 -24.00 37.50
N VAL A 152 -33.50 -24.65 36.38
CA VAL A 152 -33.14 -24.20 35.03
C VAL A 152 -33.67 -22.78 34.77
N VAL A 153 -34.93 -22.49 35.12
CA VAL A 153 -35.51 -21.14 34.95
C VAL A 153 -34.74 -20.10 35.78
N LYS A 154 -34.28 -20.43 36.99
CA LYS A 154 -33.47 -19.53 37.81
C LYS A 154 -32.11 -19.24 37.17
N GLU A 155 -31.42 -20.26 36.67
CA GLU A 155 -30.15 -20.08 35.97
C GLU A 155 -30.30 -19.29 34.66
N LEU A 156 -31.35 -19.55 33.86
CA LEU A 156 -31.67 -18.78 32.65
C LEU A 156 -31.91 -17.30 32.97
N LYS A 157 -32.64 -16.99 34.05
CA LYS A 157 -32.84 -15.59 34.46
C LYS A 157 -31.53 -14.91 34.87
N LYS A 158 -30.63 -15.65 35.50
CA LYS A 158 -29.32 -15.16 35.93
C LYS A 158 -28.40 -14.92 34.73
N SER A 159 -28.35 -15.84 33.77
CA SER A 159 -27.53 -15.70 32.55
C SER A 159 -28.05 -14.60 31.64
N ASN A 160 -29.37 -14.39 31.55
CA ASN A 160 -29.99 -13.37 30.69
C ASN A 160 -29.43 -11.94 30.89
N VAL A 161 -29.02 -11.58 32.11
CA VAL A 161 -28.39 -10.26 32.37
C VAL A 161 -27.02 -10.16 31.68
N GLY A 162 -26.22 -11.22 31.73
CA GLY A 162 -24.92 -11.30 31.06
C GLY A 162 -25.07 -11.35 29.54
N PHE A 163 -25.98 -12.20 29.05
CA PHE A 163 -26.34 -12.29 27.63
C PHE A 163 -26.73 -10.94 27.05
N ARG A 164 -27.63 -10.20 27.73
CA ARG A 164 -28.08 -8.88 27.27
C ARG A 164 -26.93 -7.89 27.15
N LYS A 165 -25.99 -7.89 28.10
CA LYS A 165 -24.78 -7.05 28.04
C LYS A 165 -23.89 -7.42 26.85
N GLN A 166 -23.72 -8.72 26.57
CA GLN A 166 -22.94 -9.16 25.40
C GLN A 166 -23.60 -8.77 24.08
N VAL A 167 -24.94 -8.78 24.01
CA VAL A 167 -25.69 -8.30 22.84
C VAL A 167 -25.51 -6.81 22.65
N GLU A 168 -25.62 -6.02 23.72
CA GLU A 168 -25.36 -4.57 23.69
C GLU A 168 -23.92 -4.27 23.24
N GLU A 169 -22.92 -4.97 23.80
CA GLU A 169 -21.52 -4.84 23.37
C GLU A 169 -21.35 -5.17 21.88
N LEU A 170 -21.99 -6.25 21.39
CA LEU A 170 -21.94 -6.59 19.97
C LEU A 170 -22.59 -5.50 19.11
N GLU A 171 -23.74 -4.97 19.50
CA GLU A 171 -24.45 -3.91 18.78
C GLU A 171 -23.60 -2.64 18.66
N GLU A 172 -22.99 -2.19 19.76
CA GLU A 172 -22.09 -1.04 19.78
C GLU A 172 -20.93 -1.20 18.79
N HIS A 173 -20.28 -2.37 18.81
CA HIS A 173 -19.19 -2.68 17.89
C HIS A 173 -19.67 -2.73 16.43
N VAL A 174 -20.81 -3.37 16.14
CA VAL A 174 -21.41 -3.39 14.79
C VAL A 174 -21.65 -1.97 14.27
N TYR A 175 -22.25 -1.11 15.10
CA TYR A 175 -22.52 0.27 14.73
C TYR A 175 -21.23 1.04 14.42
N LEU A 176 -20.25 0.96 15.31
CA LEU A 176 -18.95 1.63 15.15
C LEU A 176 -18.24 1.19 13.86
N TYR A 177 -18.25 -0.10 13.56
CA TYR A 177 -17.59 -0.65 12.37
C TYR A 177 -18.33 -0.28 11.09
N LEU A 178 -19.66 -0.26 11.09
CA LEU A 178 -20.44 0.23 9.95
C LEU A 178 -20.12 1.70 9.62
N VAL A 179 -20.06 2.56 10.65
CA VAL A 179 -19.67 3.97 10.48
C VAL A 179 -18.26 4.08 9.91
N THR A 180 -17.32 3.30 10.42
CA THR A 180 -15.92 3.30 9.96
C THR A 180 -15.79 2.81 8.52
N ILE A 181 -16.50 1.73 8.15
CA ILE A 181 -16.54 1.19 6.78
C ILE A 181 -17.14 2.22 5.81
N ASN A 182 -18.23 2.87 6.19
CA ASN A 182 -18.89 3.86 5.34
C ASN A 182 -18.01 5.11 5.12
N ARG A 183 -17.30 5.55 6.18
CA ARG A 183 -16.30 6.60 6.05
C ARG A 183 -15.14 6.18 5.14
N ALA A 184 -14.62 4.96 5.30
CA ALA A 184 -13.55 4.44 4.45
C ALA A 184 -13.99 4.36 2.97
N ARG A 185 -15.20 3.89 2.69
CA ARG A 185 -15.78 3.87 1.33
C ARG A 185 -15.84 5.27 0.72
N THR A 186 -16.31 6.25 1.49
CA THR A 186 -16.38 7.66 1.04
C THR A 186 -15.00 8.20 0.69
N LEU A 187 -13.99 7.93 1.52
CA LEU A 187 -12.61 8.34 1.26
C LEU A 187 -12.03 7.67 0.01
N VAL A 188 -12.30 6.38 -0.20
CA VAL A 188 -11.85 5.65 -1.40
C VAL A 188 -12.50 6.23 -2.66
N ILE A 189 -13.82 6.48 -2.65
CA ILE A 189 -14.53 7.07 -3.78
C ILE A 189 -13.96 8.46 -4.10
N LYS A 190 -13.71 9.27 -3.06
CA LYS A 190 -13.10 10.59 -3.22
C LYS A 190 -11.73 10.48 -3.89
N GLU A 191 -10.86 9.60 -3.39
CA GLU A 191 -9.51 9.38 -3.92
C GLU A 191 -9.52 8.89 -5.38
N MET A 192 -10.45 7.99 -5.72
CA MET A 192 -10.62 7.53 -7.10
C MET A 192 -11.06 8.68 -8.01
N THR A 193 -12.02 9.48 -7.56
CA THR A 193 -12.53 10.62 -8.34
C THR A 193 -11.49 11.71 -8.53
N THR A 194 -10.66 11.99 -7.51
CA THR A 194 -9.54 12.93 -7.64
C THR A 194 -8.46 12.40 -8.56
N SER A 195 -8.13 11.10 -8.47
CA SER A 195 -7.16 10.46 -9.36
C SER A 195 -7.59 10.52 -10.83
N PHE A 196 -8.88 10.27 -11.13
CA PHE A 196 -9.43 10.41 -12.48
C PHE A 196 -9.37 11.85 -13.00
N ARG A 197 -9.58 12.84 -12.13
CA ARG A 197 -9.52 14.25 -12.51
C ARG A 197 -8.09 14.70 -12.81
N GLU A 198 -7.10 14.25 -12.03
CA GLU A 198 -5.67 14.54 -12.30
C GLU A 198 -5.24 13.99 -13.67
N GLU A 199 -5.75 12.82 -14.07
CA GLU A 199 -5.43 12.14 -15.35
C GLU A 199 -6.05 12.83 -16.58
N LEU A 200 -7.12 13.61 -16.41
CA LEU A 200 -7.76 14.43 -17.46
C LEU A 200 -7.12 15.81 -17.65
N THR A 201 -6.25 16.23 -16.72
CA THR A 201 -5.61 17.55 -16.71
C THR A 201 -4.10 17.55 -17.03
N GLU A 202 -3.44 16.38 -17.10
CA GLU A 202 -2.07 16.21 -17.65
C GLU A 202 -2.06 15.83 -19.14
#